data_AF-V4KNM8-F1
#
_entry.id   AF-V4KNM8-F1
#
_cell.length_a   1.000
_cell.length_b   1.000
_cell.length_c   1.000
_cell.angle_alpha   90.00
_cell.angle_beta   90.00
_cell.angle_gamma   90.00
#
_symmetry.space_group_name_H-M   'P 1'
#
loop_
_entity.id
_entity.type
_entity.pdbx_description
1 polymer ?
#
loop_
_entity_poly.entity_id
_entity_poly.type
_entity_poly.pdbx_seq_one_letter_code
_entity_poly.pdbx_strand_id
1 'polypeptide(L)'
;MMMRAASVEDQILPKEKHTENHENKIHQFLSFSPATHTGEMSLDLSRLSLPCSPRLSFSTHAASRKGYVNCSMKSYRLSQLSFSQVENLKARPRIDFSSIFTTVNPIIDAVRSKGDVAVKEYTEKFDKVQLNKVVEHVSELSIPELDPAVKEAFDVAYDNIYAFHLAQKSTEKTVENMKGVRCKRVSRSIGSVGLYVPGGTAVLPSTALMLAIPAQIAGCKTVVLATPPDKEGSICKEVLYCAKRAGVTHILKAGGAQAIAAMAWGTDSCPKVEKIFGPGNQYVTAAKMILQNSEAMVSIDMPAGPSEVLVIADEHASPVYIAADLLSQAEHGPDSQVVLVVVGDGVNLKAIEEEIAKQCKSLPRGEFASKALSHSFTVFARDMIEAINFSNLYAPEHLIINVKDAEKWEGLIENAGSVFMGPWTPESVGDYASGTNHVLPTYGYARMYSGVSLDSFLKFMTVQSLTEEGLRNLGPYVATMAEIEGLDAHKRAVTLRLKDIEAKQLSQTN
;
A
#
# COMPACT_ATOMS: atom_id res chain seq x y z
N MET A 1 9.18 49.63 -15.81
CA MET A 1 8.48 49.41 -17.09
C MET A 1 7.78 48.06 -16.97
N MET A 2 6.58 47.92 -16.40
CA MET A 2 5.26 48.50 -16.73
C MET A 2 4.72 48.07 -18.10
N MET A 3 3.49 47.54 -18.04
CA MET A 3 2.50 47.23 -19.10
C MET A 3 2.64 45.88 -19.80
N ARG A 4 1.57 45.11 -20.05
CA ARG A 4 0.11 45.35 -19.92
C ARG A 4 -0.64 44.01 -19.91
N ALA A 5 -1.71 43.96 -19.12
CA ALA A 5 -2.76 42.96 -19.19
C ALA A 5 -3.70 43.24 -20.39
N ALA A 6 -4.29 42.20 -20.96
CA ALA A 6 -5.41 42.29 -21.89
C ALA A 6 -6.56 41.43 -21.37
N SER A 7 -7.69 42.09 -21.17
CA SER A 7 -9.02 41.58 -20.82
C SER A 7 -9.71 40.95 -22.03
N VAL A 8 -10.55 39.94 -21.80
CA VAL A 8 -11.57 39.50 -22.74
C VAL A 8 -12.89 39.40 -21.98
N GLU A 9 -13.87 40.21 -22.41
CA GLU A 9 -15.27 40.23 -21.98
C GLU A 9 -16.11 39.21 -22.78
N ASP A 10 -17.11 38.69 -22.08
CA ASP A 10 -18.48 38.33 -22.51
C ASP A 10 -18.73 37.61 -23.84
N GLN A 11 -19.17 36.34 -23.71
CA GLN A 11 -20.19 35.78 -24.59
C GLN A 11 -21.27 35.04 -23.78
N ILE A 12 -22.47 35.60 -23.84
CA ILE A 12 -23.77 35.06 -23.40
C ILE A 12 -24.32 34.16 -24.51
N LEU A 13 -24.96 33.02 -24.19
CA LEU A 13 -26.08 32.35 -24.91
C LEU A 13 -26.56 31.10 -24.11
N PRO A 14 -27.76 30.53 -24.35
CA PRO A 14 -28.87 30.63 -23.39
C PRO A 14 -29.33 29.31 -22.73
N LYS A 15 -30.23 29.49 -21.75
CA LYS A 15 -31.01 28.46 -21.03
C LYS A 15 -31.98 27.72 -21.97
N GLU A 16 -31.98 26.39 -21.92
CA GLU A 16 -33.11 25.57 -22.35
C GLU A 16 -33.87 24.99 -21.15
N LYS A 17 -35.21 25.04 -21.29
CA LYS A 17 -36.23 24.58 -20.36
C LYS A 17 -36.47 23.09 -20.58
N HIS A 18 -36.49 22.30 -19.51
CA HIS A 18 -37.18 21.02 -19.48
C HIS A 18 -38.50 21.18 -18.73
N THR A 19 -39.59 20.80 -19.39
CA THR A 19 -40.93 20.66 -18.81
C THR A 19 -41.44 19.25 -19.08
N GLU A 20 -42.04 18.68 -18.03
CA GLU A 20 -43.11 17.66 -18.05
C GLU A 20 -42.73 16.27 -18.58
N ASN A 21 -43.27 15.14 -18.13
CA ASN A 21 -44.10 14.67 -17.00
C ASN A 21 -44.34 13.20 -17.40
N HIS A 22 -44.17 12.20 -16.54
CA HIS A 22 -45.12 11.08 -16.52
C HIS A 22 -44.93 10.23 -15.26
N GLU A 23 -45.96 10.28 -14.43
CA GLU A 23 -46.23 9.30 -13.40
C GLU A 23 -46.69 7.96 -13.99
N ASN A 24 -46.46 6.92 -13.19
CA ASN A 24 -47.44 5.94 -12.72
C ASN A 24 -47.38 4.47 -13.21
N LYS A 25 -47.46 3.60 -12.18
CA LYS A 25 -47.78 2.16 -12.12
C LYS A 25 -46.58 1.24 -12.46
N ILE A 26 -46.26 0.21 -11.67
CA ILE A 26 -47.11 -0.91 -11.24
C ILE A 26 -46.64 -1.51 -9.90
N HIS A 27 -47.62 -2.03 -9.16
CA HIS A 27 -47.63 -2.70 -7.87
C HIS A 27 -47.14 -4.17 -7.89
N GLN A 28 -46.76 -4.65 -6.68
CA GLN A 28 -46.81 -6.02 -6.15
C GLN A 28 -45.78 -7.07 -6.65
N PHE A 29 -45.06 -7.73 -5.74
CA PHE A 29 -45.48 -8.99 -5.10
C PHE A 29 -44.43 -9.51 -4.07
N LEU A 30 -44.94 -9.78 -2.86
CA LEU A 30 -44.60 -10.82 -1.86
C LEU A 30 -43.21 -10.97 -1.20
N SER A 31 -43.25 -10.71 0.10
CA SER A 31 -42.55 -11.35 1.21
C SER A 31 -42.73 -12.88 1.28
N PHE A 32 -41.68 -13.63 1.63
CA PHE A 32 -41.76 -14.86 2.43
C PHE A 32 -40.43 -15.11 3.18
N SER A 33 -40.54 -15.44 4.47
CA SER A 33 -39.49 -15.90 5.39
C SER A 33 -39.71 -17.40 5.72
N PRO A 34 -38.82 -18.10 6.43
CA PRO A 34 -38.34 -19.43 6.03
C PRO A 34 -39.01 -20.58 6.78
N ALA A 35 -38.98 -21.78 6.17
CA ALA A 35 -39.38 -23.02 6.82
C ALA A 35 -38.18 -23.97 6.96
N THR A 36 -38.01 -24.45 8.20
CA THR A 36 -37.11 -25.48 8.70
C THR A 36 -37.43 -26.87 8.14
N HIS A 37 -36.41 -27.66 7.79
CA HIS A 37 -36.53 -29.12 7.80
C HIS A 37 -35.28 -29.80 8.34
N THR A 38 -35.49 -30.50 9.45
CA THR A 38 -34.63 -31.51 10.08
C THR A 38 -34.74 -32.82 9.32
N GLY A 39 -33.60 -33.46 9.04
CA GLY A 39 -33.54 -34.83 8.51
C GLY A 39 -32.24 -35.50 8.96
N GLU A 40 -32.32 -36.32 10.01
CA GLU A 40 -31.26 -37.23 10.44
C GLU A 40 -31.16 -38.42 9.47
N MET A 41 -29.94 -38.76 9.05
CA MET A 41 -29.62 -40.03 8.40
C MET A 41 -28.63 -40.80 9.28
N SER A 42 -29.12 -41.89 9.86
CA SER A 42 -28.36 -42.96 10.50
C SER A 42 -27.79 -43.88 9.42
N LEU A 43 -26.48 -44.15 9.45
CA LEU A 43 -25.84 -45.21 8.65
C LEU A 43 -24.99 -46.11 9.55
N ASP A 44 -25.30 -47.38 9.40
CA ASP A 44 -24.87 -48.58 10.12
C ASP A 44 -23.38 -48.89 9.89
N LEU A 45 -22.65 -49.14 10.99
CA LEU A 45 -21.24 -49.53 11.04
C LEU A 45 -21.16 -51.00 11.44
N SER A 46 -21.04 -51.90 10.47
CA SER A 46 -20.46 -53.22 10.72
C SER A 46 -19.97 -53.86 9.42
N ARG A 47 -18.89 -54.66 9.55
CA ARG A 47 -18.20 -55.51 8.54
C ARG A 47 -16.99 -54.87 7.86
N LEU A 48 -15.78 -55.14 8.35
CA LEU A 48 -14.97 -56.28 7.90
C LEU A 48 -13.56 -56.24 8.54
N SER A 49 -13.08 -57.44 8.85
CA SER A 49 -11.88 -57.74 9.60
C SER A 49 -10.80 -58.39 8.72
N LEU A 50 -9.53 -58.04 9.03
CA LEU A 50 -8.25 -58.76 8.79
C LEU A 50 -7.68 -58.79 7.35
N PRO A 51 -6.34 -59.03 7.13
CA PRO A 51 -5.25 -59.37 8.06
C PRO A 51 -3.94 -58.54 7.88
N CYS A 52 -2.90 -58.97 8.60
CA CYS A 52 -1.60 -58.35 8.86
C CYS A 52 -0.45 -58.83 7.92
N SER A 53 0.57 -57.96 7.75
CA SER A 53 2.01 -58.19 7.41
C SER A 53 2.43 -58.40 5.92
N PRO A 54 3.71 -58.17 5.51
CA PRO A 54 4.91 -57.67 6.22
C PRO A 54 5.72 -56.54 5.50
N ARG A 55 6.79 -56.10 6.19
CA ARG A 55 7.84 -55.13 5.82
C ARG A 55 8.46 -55.34 4.43
N LEU A 56 8.77 -54.24 3.74
CA LEU A 56 9.80 -54.18 2.69
C LEU A 56 10.68 -52.93 2.84
N SER A 57 11.96 -53.18 2.63
CA SER A 57 13.20 -52.43 2.78
C SER A 57 13.22 -50.96 2.32
N PHE A 58 13.91 -50.13 3.10
CA PHE A 58 14.54 -48.89 2.64
C PHE A 58 15.58 -49.20 1.56
N SER A 59 15.42 -48.59 0.38
CA SER A 59 16.43 -48.52 -0.66
C SER A 59 16.69 -47.06 -1.02
N THR A 60 17.97 -46.79 -1.14
CA THR A 60 18.69 -45.54 -1.31
C THR A 60 18.43 -44.80 -2.62
N HIS A 61 18.56 -43.47 -2.55
CA HIS A 61 18.87 -42.52 -3.63
C HIS A 61 17.88 -42.41 -4.79
N ALA A 62 16.86 -41.56 -4.59
CA ALA A 62 16.27 -40.80 -5.69
C ALA A 62 16.94 -39.42 -5.73
N ALA A 63 17.93 -39.26 -6.61
CA ALA A 63 18.39 -37.94 -7.03
C ALA A 63 17.18 -37.18 -7.59
N SER A 64 16.83 -36.05 -6.97
CA SER A 64 15.77 -35.17 -7.46
C SER A 64 16.11 -34.76 -8.89
N ARG A 65 15.26 -35.13 -9.85
CA ARG A 65 15.31 -34.56 -11.20
C ARG A 65 15.12 -33.05 -11.05
N LYS A 66 16.19 -32.26 -11.23
CA LYS A 66 16.08 -30.80 -11.40
C LYS A 66 15.12 -30.57 -12.57
N GLY A 67 13.90 -30.11 -12.28
CA GLY A 67 12.96 -29.70 -13.30
C GLY A 67 13.60 -28.63 -14.17
N TYR A 68 13.46 -28.73 -15.48
CA TYR A 68 13.88 -27.64 -16.37
C TYR A 68 13.03 -26.42 -16.05
N VAL A 69 13.65 -25.39 -15.48
CA VAL A 69 13.04 -24.10 -15.21
C VAL A 69 12.84 -23.39 -16.55
N ASN A 70 11.60 -23.33 -17.04
CA ASN A 70 11.27 -22.60 -18.26
C ASN A 70 11.08 -21.12 -17.93
N CYS A 71 11.96 -20.26 -18.45
CA CYS A 71 11.95 -18.81 -18.23
C CYS A 71 11.62 -18.13 -19.55
N SER A 72 10.34 -18.05 -19.90
CA SER A 72 9.87 -17.33 -21.09
C SER A 72 8.66 -16.47 -20.74
N MET A 73 8.62 -15.26 -21.31
CA MET A 73 7.53 -14.31 -21.17
C MET A 73 6.71 -14.26 -22.47
N LYS A 74 5.41 -14.00 -22.36
CA LYS A 74 4.57 -13.78 -23.54
C LYS A 74 4.94 -12.45 -24.19
N SER A 75 4.85 -12.36 -25.51
CA SER A 75 5.17 -11.12 -26.25
C SER A 75 3.94 -10.59 -26.99
N TYR A 76 3.73 -9.27 -26.92
CA TYR A 76 2.60 -8.57 -27.53
C TYR A 76 3.08 -7.31 -28.27
N ARG A 77 2.47 -6.98 -29.41
CA ARG A 77 2.73 -5.71 -30.11
C ARG A 77 1.49 -4.83 -30.02
N LEU A 78 1.61 -3.62 -29.45
CA LEU A 78 0.45 -2.76 -29.18
C LEU A 78 -0.36 -2.44 -30.44
N SER A 79 0.32 -2.19 -31.57
CA SER A 79 -0.33 -1.92 -32.85
C SER A 79 -1.14 -3.08 -33.44
N GLN A 80 -1.01 -4.29 -32.88
CA GLN A 80 -1.74 -5.50 -33.30
C GLN A 80 -2.87 -5.87 -32.34
N LEU A 81 -3.05 -5.15 -31.24
CA LEU A 81 -4.07 -5.42 -30.24
C LEU A 81 -5.26 -4.48 -30.42
N SER A 82 -6.46 -5.03 -30.24
CA SER A 82 -7.66 -4.21 -30.02
C SER A 82 -7.59 -3.51 -28.67
N PHE A 83 -8.36 -2.43 -28.50
CA PHE A 83 -8.48 -1.73 -27.23
C PHE A 83 -8.82 -2.66 -26.05
N SER A 84 -9.77 -3.57 -26.24
CA SER A 84 -10.16 -4.56 -25.21
C SER A 84 -9.00 -5.50 -24.83
N GLN A 85 -8.17 -5.90 -25.79
CA GLN A 85 -6.99 -6.73 -25.51
C GLN A 85 -5.93 -5.95 -24.71
N VAL A 86 -5.69 -4.68 -25.05
CA VAL A 86 -4.77 -3.82 -24.28
C VAL A 86 -5.29 -3.61 -22.86
N GLU A 87 -6.59 -3.35 -22.70
CA GLU A 87 -7.24 -3.22 -21.39
C GLU A 87 -7.07 -4.48 -20.52
N ASN A 88 -7.11 -5.67 -21.13
CA ASN A 88 -6.91 -6.93 -20.40
C ASN A 88 -5.46 -7.13 -19.93
N LEU A 89 -4.46 -6.50 -20.56
CA LEU A 89 -3.05 -6.62 -20.13
C LEU A 89 -2.77 -5.95 -18.79
N LYS A 90 -3.64 -5.04 -18.31
CA LYS A 90 -3.48 -4.44 -16.98
C LYS A 90 -3.88 -5.37 -15.83
N ALA A 91 -4.46 -6.54 -16.13
CA ALA A 91 -4.90 -7.50 -15.13
C ALA A 91 -3.70 -8.20 -14.47
N ARG A 92 -3.71 -8.25 -13.14
CA ARG A 92 -2.68 -8.92 -12.34
C ARG A 92 -3.08 -10.36 -11.99
N PRO A 93 -2.10 -11.25 -11.76
CA PRO A 93 -2.31 -12.62 -11.32
C PRO A 93 -2.72 -12.67 -9.84
N ARG A 94 -3.93 -12.20 -9.51
CA ARG A 94 -4.44 -12.20 -8.13
C ARG A 94 -5.67 -13.08 -7.96
N ILE A 95 -5.79 -13.68 -6.78
CA ILE A 95 -7.05 -14.31 -6.35
C ILE A 95 -8.08 -13.20 -6.09
N ASP A 96 -9.33 -13.48 -6.41
CA ASP A 96 -10.42 -12.55 -6.13
C ASP A 96 -10.55 -12.28 -4.62
N PHE A 97 -10.74 -11.01 -4.26
CA PHE A 97 -10.72 -10.57 -2.86
C PHE A 97 -11.83 -11.24 -2.04
N SER A 98 -13.02 -11.49 -2.62
CA SER A 98 -14.14 -12.09 -1.88
C SER A 98 -13.82 -13.50 -1.36
N SER A 99 -13.05 -14.26 -2.14
CA SER A 99 -12.62 -15.61 -1.79
C SER A 99 -11.61 -15.58 -0.63
N ILE A 100 -10.66 -14.64 -0.67
CA ILE A 100 -9.66 -14.45 0.39
C ILE A 100 -10.34 -13.97 1.67
N PHE A 101 -11.33 -13.08 1.59
CA PHE A 101 -12.03 -12.55 2.77
C PHE A 101 -12.70 -13.64 3.58
N THR A 102 -13.28 -14.66 2.92
CA THR A 102 -13.88 -15.82 3.59
C THR A 102 -12.86 -16.60 4.43
N THR A 103 -11.59 -16.63 3.99
CA THR A 103 -10.50 -17.28 4.73
C THR A 103 -9.98 -16.41 5.87
N VAL A 104 -9.96 -15.09 5.68
CA VAL A 104 -9.34 -14.13 6.61
C VAL A 104 -10.27 -13.70 7.75
N ASN A 105 -11.57 -13.54 7.50
CA ASN A 105 -12.55 -13.12 8.51
C ASN A 105 -12.55 -13.99 9.78
N PRO A 106 -12.54 -15.34 9.69
CA PRO A 106 -12.50 -16.19 10.89
C PRO A 106 -11.25 -15.97 11.76
N ILE A 107 -10.12 -15.59 11.15
CA ILE A 107 -8.88 -15.27 11.87
C ILE A 107 -9.05 -13.94 12.62
N ILE A 108 -9.59 -12.92 11.95
CA ILE A 108 -9.86 -11.61 12.54
C ILE A 108 -10.81 -11.72 13.72
N ASP A 109 -11.93 -12.43 13.56
CA ASP A 109 -12.94 -12.60 14.61
C ASP A 109 -12.42 -13.39 15.81
N ALA A 110 -11.58 -14.40 15.56
CA ALA A 110 -10.91 -15.16 16.62
C ALA A 110 -9.96 -14.26 17.44
N VAL A 111 -9.18 -13.40 16.81
CA VAL A 111 -8.30 -12.45 17.53
C VAL A 111 -9.11 -11.42 18.31
N ARG A 112 -10.19 -10.89 17.71
CA ARG A 112 -11.10 -9.96 18.40
C ARG A 112 -11.71 -10.57 19.67
N SER A 113 -12.11 -11.83 19.62
CA SER A 113 -12.81 -12.50 20.73
C SER A 113 -11.88 -13.12 21.78
N LYS A 114 -10.70 -13.60 21.38
CA LYS A 114 -9.78 -14.34 22.25
C LYS A 114 -8.44 -13.66 22.52
N GLY A 115 -8.17 -12.51 21.91
CA GLY A 115 -6.92 -11.76 22.11
C GLY A 115 -5.67 -12.58 21.84
N ASP A 116 -4.70 -12.52 22.76
CA ASP A 116 -3.39 -13.17 22.65
C ASP A 116 -3.46 -14.69 22.46
N VAL A 117 -4.51 -15.34 22.97
CA VAL A 117 -4.69 -16.79 22.83
C VAL A 117 -4.81 -17.16 21.35
N ALA A 118 -5.66 -16.46 20.59
CA ALA A 118 -5.81 -16.70 19.16
C ALA A 118 -4.53 -16.35 18.39
N VAL A 119 -3.82 -15.27 18.77
CA VAL A 119 -2.55 -14.91 18.14
C VAL A 119 -1.53 -16.05 18.29
N LYS A 120 -1.39 -16.63 19.49
CA LYS A 120 -0.52 -17.78 19.75
C LYS A 120 -0.95 -19.02 18.95
N GLU A 121 -2.25 -19.36 18.96
CA GLU A 121 -2.80 -20.49 18.19
C GLU A 121 -2.46 -20.38 16.70
N TYR A 122 -2.62 -19.20 16.09
CA TYR A 122 -2.32 -19.00 14.68
C TYR A 122 -0.82 -18.92 14.38
N THR A 123 -0.01 -18.40 15.30
CA THR A 123 1.46 -18.42 15.19
C THR A 123 1.97 -19.86 15.22
N GLU A 124 1.46 -20.69 16.12
CA GLU A 124 1.78 -22.13 16.14
C GLU A 124 1.30 -22.83 14.88
N LYS A 125 0.08 -22.52 14.41
CA LYS A 125 -0.49 -23.16 13.24
C LYS A 125 0.27 -22.84 11.95
N PHE A 126 0.62 -21.58 11.72
CA PHE A 126 1.19 -21.12 10.44
C PHE A 126 2.72 -21.04 10.49
N ASP A 127 3.28 -20.43 11.53
CA ASP A 127 4.74 -20.21 11.64
C ASP A 127 5.45 -21.43 12.25
N LYS A 128 4.70 -22.34 12.89
CA LYS A 128 5.17 -23.56 13.58
C LYS A 128 5.98 -23.25 14.83
N VAL A 129 5.58 -22.20 15.55
CA VAL A 129 6.29 -21.68 16.72
C VAL A 129 5.31 -21.48 17.88
N GLN A 130 5.61 -22.07 19.03
CA GLN A 130 4.89 -21.80 20.27
C GLN A 130 5.57 -20.65 21.03
N LEU A 131 4.81 -19.60 21.37
CA LEU A 131 5.32 -18.43 22.07
C LEU A 131 4.71 -18.29 23.47
N ASN A 132 5.56 -18.04 24.46
CA ASN A 132 5.11 -17.65 25.80
C ASN A 132 4.60 -16.20 25.82
N LYS A 133 5.36 -15.29 25.22
CA LYS A 133 5.07 -13.85 25.12
C LYS A 133 4.99 -13.45 23.66
N VAL A 134 3.90 -12.80 23.25
CA VAL A 134 3.68 -12.37 21.86
C VAL A 134 4.16 -10.94 21.61
N VAL A 135 4.19 -10.07 22.62
CA VAL A 135 4.64 -8.68 22.49
C VAL A 135 5.85 -8.41 23.37
N GLU A 136 6.86 -7.74 22.84
CA GLU A 136 8.01 -7.24 23.59
C GLU A 136 8.01 -5.71 23.63
N HIS A 137 8.39 -5.11 24.76
CA HIS A 137 8.72 -3.69 24.80
C HIS A 137 10.15 -3.51 24.29
N VAL A 138 10.33 -2.72 23.24
CA VAL A 138 11.63 -2.58 22.58
C VAL A 138 12.70 -2.01 23.50
N SER A 139 12.32 -1.16 24.46
CA SER A 139 13.22 -0.60 25.47
C SER A 139 13.84 -1.65 26.40
N GLU A 140 13.19 -2.79 26.60
CA GLU A 140 13.64 -3.86 27.51
C GLU A 140 14.62 -4.83 26.83
N LEU A 141 14.65 -4.84 25.49
CA LEU A 141 15.53 -5.72 24.71
C LEU A 141 16.94 -5.12 24.62
N SER A 142 17.98 -5.95 24.60
CA SER A 142 19.34 -5.48 24.29
C SER A 142 19.48 -5.11 22.81
N ILE A 143 20.40 -4.19 22.50
CA ILE A 143 20.77 -3.93 21.10
C ILE A 143 21.45 -5.21 20.58
N PRO A 144 20.97 -5.80 19.48
CA PRO A 144 21.58 -7.01 18.94
C PRO A 144 22.97 -6.69 18.38
N GLU A 145 23.90 -7.61 18.56
CA GLU A 145 25.21 -7.56 17.89
C GLU A 145 25.03 -8.00 16.43
N LEU A 146 25.49 -7.15 15.52
CA LEU A 146 25.52 -7.39 14.08
C LEU A 146 26.96 -7.34 13.59
N ASP A 147 27.22 -8.01 12.47
CA ASP A 147 28.47 -7.82 11.73
C ASP A 147 28.66 -6.32 11.41
N PRO A 148 29.87 -5.75 11.58
CA PRO A 148 30.11 -4.32 11.34
C PRO A 148 29.68 -3.84 9.94
N ALA A 149 29.89 -4.64 8.90
CA ALA A 149 29.52 -4.27 7.53
C ALA A 149 28.00 -4.29 7.34
N VAL A 150 27.30 -5.24 7.96
CA VAL A 150 25.82 -5.30 7.96
C VAL A 150 25.25 -4.08 8.68
N LYS A 151 25.81 -3.76 9.84
CA LYS A 151 25.41 -2.57 10.62
C LYS A 151 25.62 -1.29 9.80
N GLU A 152 26.79 -1.12 9.19
CA GLU A 152 27.10 0.04 8.36
C GLU A 152 26.14 0.19 7.18
N ALA A 153 25.79 -0.90 6.49
CA ALA A 153 24.83 -0.86 5.39
C ALA A 153 23.44 -0.37 5.84
N PHE A 154 22.93 -0.86 6.98
CA PHE A 154 21.65 -0.40 7.53
C PHE A 154 21.71 1.02 8.08
N ASP A 155 22.87 1.47 8.56
CA ASP A 155 23.10 2.85 8.97
C ASP A 155 23.02 3.81 7.78
N VAL A 156 23.68 3.48 6.67
CA VAL A 156 23.61 4.25 5.41
C VAL A 156 22.17 4.30 4.89
N ALA A 157 21.47 3.17 4.88
CA ALA A 157 20.06 3.12 4.51
C ALA A 157 19.20 4.02 5.40
N TYR A 158 19.37 3.93 6.72
CA TYR A 158 18.65 4.77 7.68
C TYR A 158 18.89 6.26 7.39
N ASP A 159 20.15 6.67 7.20
CA ASP A 159 20.50 8.08 7.03
C ASP A 159 19.89 8.66 5.74
N ASN A 160 19.92 7.92 4.64
CA ASN A 160 19.31 8.33 3.37
C ASN A 160 17.77 8.39 3.46
N ILE A 161 17.14 7.36 4.03
CA ILE A 161 15.68 7.32 4.21
C ILE A 161 15.21 8.45 5.14
N TYR A 162 15.95 8.70 6.22
CA TYR A 162 15.65 9.78 7.16
C TYR A 162 15.76 11.14 6.47
N ALA A 163 16.84 11.39 5.73
CA ALA A 163 17.04 12.64 5.00
C ALA A 163 15.90 12.90 3.99
N PHE A 164 15.54 11.90 3.20
CA PHE A 164 14.48 12.01 2.20
C PHE A 164 13.11 12.30 2.81
N HIS A 165 12.73 11.58 3.88
CA HIS A 165 11.43 11.77 4.53
C HIS A 165 11.38 13.07 5.35
N LEU A 166 12.49 13.48 5.98
CA LEU A 166 12.53 14.75 6.72
C LEU A 166 12.33 15.96 5.79
N ALA A 167 12.86 15.89 4.57
CA ALA A 167 12.70 16.95 3.57
C ALA A 167 11.23 17.20 3.16
N GLN A 168 10.33 16.24 3.41
CA GLN A 168 8.90 16.36 3.09
C GLN A 168 8.13 17.24 4.09
N LYS A 169 8.75 17.65 5.22
CA LYS A 169 8.09 18.43 6.25
C LYS A 169 7.65 19.80 5.72
N SER A 170 6.34 19.96 5.54
CA SER A 170 5.74 21.20 5.07
C SER A 170 5.78 22.31 6.14
N THR A 171 6.01 23.55 5.70
CA THR A 171 5.91 24.73 6.56
C THR A 171 4.43 25.12 6.74
N GLU A 172 3.99 25.27 7.99
CA GLU A 172 2.62 25.72 8.30
C GLU A 172 2.46 27.21 7.93
N LYS A 173 1.66 27.50 6.90
CA LYS A 173 1.37 28.88 6.46
C LYS A 173 -0.01 29.31 6.95
N THR A 174 -0.10 30.55 7.42
CA THR A 174 -1.40 31.23 7.67
C THR A 174 -1.81 31.96 6.40
N VAL A 175 -3.07 31.76 5.99
CA VAL A 175 -3.70 32.41 4.84
C VAL A 175 -4.75 33.38 5.37
N GLU A 176 -4.66 34.64 4.95
CA GLU A 176 -5.62 35.70 5.27
C GLU A 176 -6.08 36.38 3.98
N ASN A 177 -7.08 35.79 3.34
CA ASN A 177 -7.61 36.31 2.07
C ASN A 177 -8.57 37.49 2.28
N MET A 178 -9.33 37.45 3.39
CA MET A 178 -10.10 38.58 3.88
C MET A 178 -9.48 39.07 5.17
N LYS A 179 -9.30 40.39 5.29
CA LYS A 179 -8.77 41.00 6.51
C LYS A 179 -9.62 40.57 7.72
N GLY A 180 -8.94 40.07 8.75
CA GLY A 180 -9.55 39.57 9.96
C GLY A 180 -10.03 38.12 9.90
N VAL A 181 -9.87 37.40 8.78
CA VAL A 181 -10.26 35.99 8.60
C VAL A 181 -9.01 35.16 8.30
N ARG A 182 -8.43 34.57 9.35
CA ARG A 182 -7.20 33.78 9.23
C ARG A 182 -7.51 32.29 9.24
N CYS A 183 -6.98 31.58 8.27
CA CYS A 183 -7.05 30.12 8.16
C CYS A 183 -5.64 29.54 8.09
N LYS A 184 -5.40 28.40 8.74
CA LYS A 184 -4.14 27.64 8.60
C LYS A 184 -4.40 26.14 8.64
N ARG A 185 -3.44 25.37 8.14
CA ARG A 185 -3.41 23.91 8.22
C ARG A 185 -2.21 23.50 9.07
N VAL A 186 -2.46 22.76 10.16
CA VAL A 186 -1.42 22.31 11.10
C VAL A 186 -1.29 20.79 11.08
N SER A 187 -0.07 20.27 11.16
CA SER A 187 0.17 18.82 11.13
C SER A 187 0.20 18.23 12.55
N ARG A 188 -0.39 17.05 12.72
CA ARG A 188 -0.36 16.28 13.98
C ARG A 188 -0.12 14.81 13.67
N SER A 189 0.79 14.17 14.39
CA SER A 189 1.00 12.73 14.25
C SER A 189 -0.27 11.94 14.59
N ILE A 190 -0.43 10.81 13.91
CA ILE A 190 -1.28 9.72 14.37
C ILE A 190 -0.71 9.23 15.70
N GLY A 191 -1.56 9.05 16.70
CA GLY A 191 -1.13 8.78 18.08
C GLY A 191 -0.51 7.40 18.22
N SER A 192 -1.13 6.40 17.58
CA SER A 192 -0.67 5.00 17.59
C SER A 192 -0.69 4.39 16.18
N VAL A 193 0.43 3.81 15.74
CA VAL A 193 0.58 3.19 14.42
C VAL A 193 1.12 1.77 14.51
N GLY A 194 0.60 0.89 13.65
CA GLY A 194 1.05 -0.50 13.51
C GLY A 194 1.80 -0.69 12.20
N LEU A 195 2.98 -1.29 12.25
CA LEU A 195 3.89 -1.47 11.11
C LEU A 195 4.06 -2.97 10.88
N TYR A 196 3.52 -3.49 9.79
CA TYR A 196 3.71 -4.89 9.43
C TYR A 196 4.98 -5.06 8.59
N VAL A 197 5.92 -5.85 9.09
CA VAL A 197 7.16 -6.23 8.41
C VAL A 197 7.06 -7.70 8.02
N PRO A 198 7.05 -8.03 6.71
CA PRO A 198 6.97 -9.41 6.28
C PRO A 198 8.14 -10.25 6.78
N GLY A 199 7.83 -11.51 7.08
CA GLY A 199 8.81 -12.57 7.32
C GLY A 199 8.34 -13.88 6.68
N GLY A 200 8.95 -15.00 7.08
CA GLY A 200 8.63 -16.33 6.55
C GLY A 200 9.67 -16.82 5.55
N THR A 201 9.42 -16.71 4.23
CA THR A 201 10.37 -17.19 3.20
C THR A 201 11.54 -16.25 2.94
N ALA A 202 11.43 -15.00 3.38
CA ALA A 202 12.46 -13.98 3.41
C ALA A 202 12.15 -13.04 4.57
N VAL A 203 13.18 -12.50 5.22
CA VAL A 203 13.05 -11.50 6.29
C VAL A 203 13.44 -10.15 5.72
N LEU A 204 12.65 -9.10 5.97
CA LEU A 204 12.81 -7.79 5.33
C LEU A 204 13.10 -6.64 6.32
N PRO A 205 14.32 -6.53 6.86
CA PRO A 205 14.70 -5.40 7.73
C PRO A 205 14.59 -4.03 7.04
N SER A 206 14.77 -3.97 5.72
CA SER A 206 14.57 -2.74 4.94
C SER A 206 13.15 -2.17 5.14
N THR A 207 12.11 -3.01 5.13
CA THR A 207 10.73 -2.58 5.40
C THR A 207 10.56 -1.99 6.81
N ALA A 208 11.31 -2.49 7.80
CA ALA A 208 11.29 -1.90 9.13
C ALA A 208 11.77 -0.44 9.10
N LEU A 209 12.84 -0.14 8.35
CA LEU A 209 13.33 1.24 8.16
C LEU A 209 12.30 2.10 7.41
N MET A 210 11.79 1.59 6.27
CA MET A 210 10.84 2.32 5.41
C MET A 210 9.56 2.74 6.15
N LEU A 211 9.13 1.96 7.15
CA LEU A 211 7.94 2.25 7.93
C LEU A 211 8.24 3.04 9.22
N ALA A 212 9.27 2.65 9.97
CA ALA A 212 9.52 3.22 11.29
C ALA A 212 10.18 4.60 11.24
N ILE A 213 11.01 4.89 10.23
CA ILE A 213 11.67 6.20 10.10
C ILE A 213 10.67 7.34 9.88
N PRO A 214 9.73 7.29 8.91
CA PRO A 214 8.72 8.35 8.81
C PRO A 214 7.80 8.44 10.03
N ALA A 215 7.51 7.32 10.72
CA ALA A 215 6.78 7.34 12.00
C ALA A 215 7.55 8.09 13.10
N GLN A 216 8.86 7.89 13.17
CA GLN A 216 9.78 8.59 14.08
C GLN A 216 9.79 10.10 13.79
N ILE A 217 9.96 10.48 12.53
CA ILE A 217 9.99 11.90 12.09
C ILE A 217 8.65 12.58 12.39
N ALA A 218 7.52 11.88 12.16
CA ALA A 218 6.20 12.39 12.47
C ALA A 218 5.99 12.59 13.98
N GLY A 219 6.68 11.82 14.83
CA GLY A 219 6.50 11.82 16.28
C GLY A 219 5.27 11.02 16.71
N CYS A 220 5.05 9.86 16.08
CA CYS A 220 4.04 8.89 16.55
C CYS A 220 4.43 8.38 17.95
N LYS A 221 3.48 8.36 18.89
CA LYS A 221 3.78 8.05 20.30
C LYS A 221 3.90 6.55 20.56
N THR A 222 3.00 5.78 19.96
CA THR A 222 3.01 4.31 20.03
C THR A 222 3.28 3.77 18.63
N VAL A 223 4.34 2.99 18.49
CA VAL A 223 4.74 2.35 17.24
C VAL A 223 4.88 0.87 17.50
N VAL A 224 3.93 0.08 17.01
CA VAL A 224 3.92 -1.38 17.14
C VAL A 224 4.44 -1.98 15.85
N LEU A 225 5.56 -2.70 15.87
CA LEU A 225 6.09 -3.41 14.72
C LEU A 225 5.70 -4.88 14.82
N ALA A 226 4.91 -5.38 13.86
CA ALA A 226 4.58 -6.78 13.75
C ALA A 226 5.53 -7.50 12.79
N THR A 227 6.12 -8.60 13.23
CA THR A 227 6.93 -9.50 12.40
C THR A 227 6.73 -10.92 12.89
N PRO A 228 6.56 -11.93 12.00
CA PRO A 228 6.55 -13.32 12.45
C PRO A 228 7.91 -13.68 13.08
N PRO A 229 7.93 -14.52 14.11
CA PRO A 229 9.17 -14.99 14.72
C PRO A 229 9.92 -15.97 13.79
N ASP A 230 11.21 -16.17 14.06
CA ASP A 230 11.96 -17.30 13.50
C ASP A 230 11.53 -18.64 14.12
N LYS A 231 12.16 -19.74 13.67
CA LYS A 231 11.80 -21.10 14.10
C LYS A 231 12.07 -21.35 15.58
N GLU A 232 12.93 -20.54 16.18
CA GLU A 232 13.30 -20.57 17.59
C GLU A 232 12.42 -19.62 18.43
N GLY A 233 11.47 -18.90 17.82
CA GLY A 233 10.59 -17.96 18.51
C GLY A 233 11.19 -16.57 18.76
N SER A 234 12.32 -16.28 18.12
CA SER A 234 13.07 -15.02 18.26
C SER A 234 12.76 -14.04 17.14
N ILE A 235 13.13 -12.78 17.37
CA ILE A 235 13.04 -11.70 16.37
C ILE A 235 14.36 -11.67 15.61
N CYS A 236 14.31 -11.56 14.29
CA CYS A 236 15.50 -11.33 13.47
C CYS A 236 16.31 -10.13 14.00
N LYS A 237 17.62 -10.32 14.17
CA LYS A 237 18.51 -9.34 14.79
C LYS A 237 18.54 -8.03 14.01
N GLU A 238 18.56 -8.10 12.69
CA GLU A 238 18.57 -6.95 11.79
C GLU A 238 17.24 -6.16 11.88
N VAL A 239 16.10 -6.86 11.98
CA VAL A 239 14.79 -6.21 12.21
C VAL A 239 14.76 -5.51 13.56
N LEU A 240 15.23 -6.18 14.63
CA LEU A 240 15.30 -5.60 15.97
C LEU A 240 16.24 -4.39 16.01
N TYR A 241 17.38 -4.45 15.30
CA TYR A 241 18.32 -3.35 15.16
C TYR A 241 17.65 -2.12 14.53
N CYS A 242 17.00 -2.30 13.38
CA CYS A 242 16.29 -1.24 12.66
C CYS A 242 15.15 -0.66 13.52
N ALA A 243 14.37 -1.52 14.18
CA ALA A 243 13.27 -1.12 15.05
C ALA A 243 13.76 -0.24 16.21
N LYS A 244 14.86 -0.63 16.87
CA LYS A 244 15.48 0.17 17.93
C LYS A 244 16.00 1.51 17.41
N ARG A 245 16.71 1.52 16.29
CA ARG A 245 17.28 2.74 15.70
C ARG A 245 16.19 3.76 15.32
N ALA A 246 15.06 3.27 14.80
CA ALA A 246 13.93 4.08 14.40
C ALA A 246 12.88 4.33 15.50
N GLY A 247 13.17 3.98 16.77
CA GLY A 247 12.31 4.34 17.91
C GLY A 247 10.98 3.59 17.98
N VAL A 248 10.90 2.37 17.44
CA VAL A 248 9.74 1.48 17.64
C VAL A 248 9.55 1.22 19.14
N THR A 249 8.30 1.23 19.62
CA THR A 249 8.01 1.07 21.05
C THR A 249 7.68 -0.38 21.44
N HIS A 250 6.98 -1.11 20.57
CA HIS A 250 6.58 -2.50 20.81
C HIS A 250 6.90 -3.37 19.59
N ILE A 251 7.30 -4.62 19.81
CA ILE A 251 7.38 -5.63 18.75
C ILE A 251 6.37 -6.73 19.03
N LEU A 252 5.45 -6.95 18.10
CA LEU A 252 4.53 -8.06 18.05
C LEU A 252 5.16 -9.21 17.25
N LYS A 253 5.48 -10.32 17.90
CA LYS A 253 6.02 -11.55 17.30
C LYS A 253 4.91 -12.38 16.66
N ALA A 254 4.27 -11.83 15.64
CA ALA A 254 3.24 -12.49 14.85
C ALA A 254 3.26 -11.99 13.40
N GLY A 255 2.92 -12.87 12.45
CA GLY A 255 2.70 -12.53 11.05
C GLY A 255 1.22 -12.60 10.65
N GLY A 256 0.95 -12.48 9.35
CA GLY A 256 -0.34 -12.78 8.74
C GLY A 256 -1.51 -11.91 9.20
N ALA A 257 -2.73 -12.39 8.92
CA ALA A 257 -3.97 -11.70 9.28
C ALA A 257 -4.15 -11.56 10.80
N GLN A 258 -3.63 -12.52 11.60
CA GLN A 258 -3.70 -12.48 13.06
C GLN A 258 -2.92 -11.31 13.65
N ALA A 259 -1.78 -10.93 13.06
CA ALA A 259 -1.01 -9.76 13.50
C ALA A 259 -1.72 -8.44 13.17
N ILE A 260 -2.30 -8.34 11.97
CA ILE A 260 -3.09 -7.18 11.57
C ILE A 260 -4.30 -7.00 12.49
N ALA A 261 -5.01 -8.10 12.79
CA ALA A 261 -6.15 -8.08 13.72
C ALA A 261 -5.74 -7.69 15.14
N ALA A 262 -4.61 -8.19 15.64
CA ALA A 262 -4.10 -7.85 16.97
C ALA A 262 -3.77 -6.36 17.09
N MET A 263 -3.14 -5.75 16.09
CA MET A 263 -2.88 -4.30 16.08
C MET A 263 -4.19 -3.49 15.94
N ALA A 264 -5.14 -3.95 15.12
CA ALA A 264 -6.38 -3.21 14.85
C ALA A 264 -7.31 -3.16 16.07
N TRP A 265 -7.54 -4.30 16.71
CA TRP A 265 -8.42 -4.41 17.87
C TRP A 265 -7.71 -4.10 19.19
N GLY A 266 -6.39 -4.29 19.23
CA GLY A 266 -5.66 -4.49 20.48
C GLY A 266 -5.91 -5.89 21.04
N THR A 267 -5.00 -6.31 21.92
CA THR A 267 -5.15 -7.51 22.76
C THR A 267 -4.71 -7.17 24.18
N ASP A 268 -4.69 -8.16 25.08
CA ASP A 268 -4.19 -7.96 26.45
C ASP A 268 -2.75 -7.43 26.48
N SER A 269 -1.91 -7.80 25.50
CA SER A 269 -0.52 -7.34 25.40
C SER A 269 -0.21 -6.44 24.20
N CYS A 270 -0.96 -6.53 23.11
CA CYS A 270 -0.74 -5.71 21.91
C CYS A 270 -1.51 -4.40 22.00
N PRO A 271 -0.84 -3.23 21.95
CA PRO A 271 -1.54 -1.96 21.88
C PRO A 271 -2.43 -1.88 20.64
N LYS A 272 -3.65 -1.35 20.81
CA LYS A 272 -4.50 -0.95 19.69
C LYS A 272 -3.83 0.21 18.94
N VAL A 273 -3.87 0.16 17.61
CA VAL A 273 -3.38 1.24 16.73
C VAL A 273 -4.53 1.93 15.98
N GLU A 274 -4.26 3.12 15.46
CA GLU A 274 -5.21 3.95 14.71
C GLU A 274 -5.00 3.83 13.19
N LYS A 275 -3.79 3.44 12.77
CA LYS A 275 -3.46 3.17 11.37
C LYS A 275 -2.45 2.03 11.25
N ILE A 276 -2.69 1.10 10.31
CA ILE A 276 -1.80 -0.04 10.02
C ILE A 276 -1.13 0.14 8.66
N PHE A 277 0.17 -0.10 8.64
CA PHE A 277 1.05 0.09 7.50
C PHE A 277 1.74 -1.21 7.11
N GLY A 278 2.26 -1.24 5.89
CA GLY A 278 3.25 -2.20 5.45
C GLY A 278 2.76 -3.15 4.36
N PRO A 279 3.69 -3.69 3.57
CA PRO A 279 3.41 -4.65 2.52
C PRO A 279 3.10 -6.03 3.11
N GLY A 280 2.58 -6.93 2.30
CA GLY A 280 2.39 -8.30 2.73
C GLY A 280 1.83 -9.18 1.63
N ASN A 281 1.73 -10.47 1.92
CA ASN A 281 1.02 -11.36 1.02
C ASN A 281 -0.48 -11.01 0.97
N GLN A 282 -1.19 -11.62 0.03
CA GLN A 282 -2.62 -11.39 -0.19
C GLN A 282 -3.51 -11.53 1.06
N TYR A 283 -3.15 -12.36 2.05
CA TYR A 283 -3.91 -12.52 3.29
C TYR A 283 -3.74 -11.32 4.23
N VAL A 284 -2.51 -10.77 4.31
CA VAL A 284 -2.21 -9.55 5.06
C VAL A 284 -2.93 -8.36 4.43
N THR A 285 -2.82 -8.21 3.11
CA THR A 285 -3.51 -7.15 2.35
C THR A 285 -5.02 -7.24 2.53
N ALA A 286 -5.59 -8.44 2.44
CA ALA A 286 -7.01 -8.66 2.68
C ALA A 286 -7.43 -8.31 4.12
N ALA A 287 -6.64 -8.69 5.13
CA ALA A 287 -6.94 -8.35 6.52
C ALA A 287 -6.96 -6.83 6.74
N LYS A 288 -5.97 -6.11 6.18
CA LYS A 288 -5.93 -4.64 6.18
C LYS A 288 -7.19 -4.05 5.55
N MET A 289 -7.58 -4.55 4.38
CA MET A 289 -8.76 -4.07 3.65
C MET A 289 -10.10 -4.35 4.36
N ILE A 290 -10.20 -5.46 5.08
CA ILE A 290 -11.39 -5.79 5.90
C ILE A 290 -11.45 -4.86 7.11
N LEU A 291 -10.34 -4.73 7.85
CA LEU A 291 -10.32 -4.05 9.14
C LEU A 291 -10.55 -2.54 9.03
N GLN A 292 -10.16 -1.90 7.92
CA GLN A 292 -10.49 -0.48 7.70
C GLN A 292 -12.00 -0.19 7.63
N ASN A 293 -12.83 -1.21 7.36
CA ASN A 293 -14.29 -1.11 7.31
C ASN A 293 -14.96 -1.65 8.58
N SER A 294 -14.20 -1.93 9.63
CA SER A 294 -14.69 -2.56 10.84
C SER A 294 -14.85 -1.55 11.99
N GLU A 295 -15.56 -1.98 13.04
CA GLU A 295 -15.68 -1.24 14.31
C GLU A 295 -14.36 -1.09 15.08
N ALA A 296 -13.23 -1.57 14.52
CA ALA A 296 -11.90 -1.36 15.09
C ALA A 296 -11.48 0.11 14.99
N MET A 297 -12.14 0.94 14.17
CA MET A 297 -11.80 2.34 13.96
C MET A 297 -10.31 2.50 13.62
N VAL A 298 -9.87 1.75 12.61
CA VAL A 298 -8.48 1.72 12.13
C VAL A 298 -8.48 2.10 10.66
N SER A 299 -7.48 2.86 10.24
CA SER A 299 -7.22 3.10 8.81
C SER A 299 -6.03 2.26 8.34
N ILE A 300 -5.79 2.22 7.04
CA ILE A 300 -4.59 1.62 6.46
C ILE A 300 -3.87 2.64 5.58
N ASP A 301 -2.61 2.37 5.25
CA ASP A 301 -1.88 3.10 4.21
C ASP A 301 -2.48 2.85 2.82
N MET A 302 -2.42 1.61 2.33
CA MET A 302 -2.87 1.21 1.00
C MET A 302 -2.96 -0.33 0.88
N PRO A 303 -3.64 -0.82 -0.16
CA PRO A 303 -3.46 -2.20 -0.61
C PRO A 303 -2.07 -2.35 -1.25
N ALA A 304 -1.14 -2.96 -0.50
CA ALA A 304 0.16 -3.38 -1.00
C ALA A 304 0.17 -4.92 -1.06
N GLY A 305 0.13 -5.46 -2.28
CA GLY A 305 0.10 -6.90 -2.57
C GLY A 305 1.47 -7.43 -3.03
N PRO A 306 1.52 -8.53 -3.80
CA PRO A 306 2.72 -8.99 -4.50
C PRO A 306 3.32 -7.89 -5.36
N SER A 307 4.65 -7.89 -5.38
CA SER A 307 5.44 -6.82 -5.96
C SER A 307 5.45 -6.85 -7.49
N GLU A 308 5.60 -5.69 -8.11
CA GLU A 308 5.53 -5.48 -9.56
C GLU A 308 6.64 -4.55 -10.05
N VAL A 309 7.13 -4.78 -11.27
CA VAL A 309 8.03 -3.85 -11.97
C VAL A 309 7.69 -3.78 -13.45
N LEU A 310 7.70 -2.58 -14.01
CA LEU A 310 7.62 -2.33 -15.45
C LEU A 310 8.92 -1.65 -15.90
N VAL A 311 9.64 -2.29 -16.82
CA VAL A 311 10.87 -1.77 -17.41
C VAL A 311 10.58 -1.26 -18.81
N ILE A 312 10.82 0.02 -19.08
CA ILE A 312 10.83 0.59 -20.44
C ILE A 312 12.28 0.60 -20.93
N ALA A 313 12.54 -0.01 -22.08
CA ALA A 313 13.88 -0.15 -22.63
C ALA A 313 13.95 0.20 -24.12
N ASP A 314 15.02 0.91 -24.52
CA ASP A 314 15.36 1.23 -25.91
C ASP A 314 16.64 0.47 -26.37
N GLU A 315 17.10 0.74 -27.59
CA GLU A 315 18.28 0.07 -28.17
C GLU A 315 19.60 0.31 -27.42
N HIS A 316 19.66 1.31 -26.54
CA HIS A 316 20.84 1.64 -25.75
C HIS A 316 20.91 0.87 -24.44
N ALA A 317 19.80 0.26 -24.02
CA ALA A 317 19.71 -0.49 -22.78
C ALA A 317 20.45 -1.83 -22.86
N SER A 318 21.23 -2.13 -21.83
CA SER A 318 21.96 -3.41 -21.72
C SER A 318 20.99 -4.57 -21.50
N PRO A 319 21.00 -5.63 -22.33
CA PRO A 319 20.18 -6.81 -22.11
C PRO A 319 20.42 -7.49 -20.76
N VAL A 320 21.66 -7.42 -20.27
CA VAL A 320 22.06 -7.99 -18.98
C VAL A 320 21.36 -7.25 -17.83
N TYR A 321 21.27 -5.92 -17.91
CA TYR A 321 20.67 -5.09 -16.86
C TYR A 321 19.15 -5.22 -16.86
N ILE A 322 18.51 -5.18 -18.05
CA ILE A 322 17.06 -5.43 -18.18
C ILE A 322 16.69 -6.78 -17.57
N ALA A 323 17.44 -7.84 -17.89
CA ALA A 323 17.19 -9.16 -17.34
C ALA A 323 17.35 -9.19 -15.81
N ALA A 324 18.36 -8.52 -15.27
CA ALA A 324 18.59 -8.44 -13.83
C ALA A 324 17.46 -7.70 -13.11
N ASP A 325 17.01 -6.55 -13.64
CA ASP A 325 15.93 -5.75 -13.08
C ASP A 325 14.58 -6.50 -13.10
N LEU A 326 14.28 -7.22 -14.19
CA LEU A 326 13.07 -8.05 -14.24
C LEU A 326 13.14 -9.20 -13.22
N LEU A 327 14.33 -9.80 -13.02
CA LEU A 327 14.48 -10.93 -12.10
C LEU A 327 14.52 -10.51 -10.63
N SER A 328 15.01 -9.29 -10.31
CA SER A 328 15.05 -8.80 -8.93
C SER A 328 13.66 -8.76 -8.32
N GLN A 329 12.64 -8.35 -9.10
CA GLN A 329 11.26 -8.37 -8.61
C GLN A 329 10.61 -9.75 -8.70
N ALA A 330 10.92 -10.52 -9.74
CA ALA A 330 10.34 -11.84 -9.94
C ALA A 330 10.69 -12.82 -8.79
N GLU A 331 11.84 -12.67 -8.14
CA GLU A 331 12.25 -13.57 -7.05
C GLU A 331 11.53 -13.34 -5.71
N HIS A 332 10.81 -12.22 -5.55
CA HIS A 332 10.04 -11.93 -4.34
C HIS A 332 9.01 -13.02 -4.07
N GLY A 333 8.30 -13.48 -5.10
CA GLY A 333 7.37 -14.60 -4.97
C GLY A 333 6.69 -15.00 -6.27
N PRO A 334 6.01 -16.16 -6.25
CA PRO A 334 5.33 -16.70 -7.44
C PRO A 334 4.14 -15.86 -7.93
N ASP A 335 3.69 -14.90 -7.13
CA ASP A 335 2.56 -14.01 -7.41
C ASP A 335 3.03 -12.63 -7.95
N SER A 336 4.34 -12.36 -7.97
CA SER A 336 4.92 -11.12 -8.55
C SER A 336 4.73 -11.08 -10.06
N GLN A 337 4.51 -9.90 -10.64
CA GLN A 337 4.38 -9.74 -12.10
C GLN A 337 5.39 -8.73 -12.62
N VAL A 338 6.10 -9.08 -13.68
CA VAL A 338 7.06 -8.18 -14.32
C VAL A 338 6.65 -7.91 -15.77
N VAL A 339 6.93 -6.69 -16.24
CA VAL A 339 6.55 -6.25 -17.58
C VAL A 339 7.74 -5.58 -18.25
N LEU A 340 8.07 -6.01 -19.46
CA LEU A 340 9.06 -5.33 -20.30
C LEU A 340 8.33 -4.57 -21.41
N VAL A 341 8.61 -3.28 -21.57
CA VAL A 341 8.14 -2.46 -22.69
C VAL A 341 9.33 -2.08 -23.56
N VAL A 342 9.41 -2.70 -24.73
CA VAL A 342 10.43 -2.43 -25.74
C VAL A 342 9.99 -1.26 -26.61
N VAL A 343 10.87 -0.27 -26.75
CA VAL A 343 10.59 0.96 -27.49
C VAL A 343 11.35 1.00 -28.81
N GLY A 344 10.60 1.23 -29.89
CA GLY A 344 11.16 1.40 -31.23
C GLY A 344 11.79 0.12 -31.78
N ASP A 345 12.77 0.30 -32.66
CA ASP A 345 13.54 -0.77 -33.28
C ASP A 345 14.93 -0.88 -32.63
N GLY A 346 15.67 -1.96 -32.89
CA GLY A 346 17.07 -2.11 -32.46
C GLY A 346 17.29 -2.84 -31.13
N VAL A 347 16.26 -3.01 -30.29
CA VAL A 347 16.36 -3.80 -29.05
C VAL A 347 16.53 -5.29 -29.36
N ASN A 348 17.62 -5.89 -28.87
CA ASN A 348 17.90 -7.32 -29.04
C ASN A 348 17.13 -8.17 -28.03
N LEU A 349 15.84 -8.44 -28.28
CA LEU A 349 14.99 -9.24 -27.39
C LEU A 349 15.56 -10.64 -27.14
N LYS A 350 16.16 -11.27 -28.15
CA LYS A 350 16.76 -12.60 -28.00
C LYS A 350 17.87 -12.60 -26.94
N ALA A 351 18.72 -11.58 -26.93
CA ALA A 351 19.76 -11.44 -25.91
C ALA A 351 19.16 -11.22 -24.51
N ILE A 352 18.06 -10.48 -24.40
CA ILE A 352 17.34 -10.29 -23.12
C ILE A 352 16.78 -11.63 -22.62
N GLU A 353 16.09 -12.39 -23.48
CA GLU A 353 15.53 -13.70 -23.14
C GLU A 353 16.62 -14.71 -22.74
N GLU A 354 17.77 -14.71 -23.44
CA GLU A 354 18.93 -15.54 -23.09
C GLU A 354 19.50 -15.18 -21.71
N GLU A 355 19.63 -13.89 -21.39
CA GLU A 355 20.09 -13.43 -20.09
C GLU A 355 19.07 -13.72 -18.97
N ILE A 356 17.77 -13.54 -19.20
CA ILE A 356 16.72 -13.94 -18.24
C ILE A 356 16.85 -15.42 -17.91
N ALA A 357 16.94 -16.29 -18.93
CA ALA A 357 17.04 -17.74 -18.72
C ALA A 357 18.33 -18.14 -17.99
N LYS A 358 19.46 -17.52 -18.37
CA LYS A 358 20.78 -17.76 -17.77
C LYS A 358 20.82 -17.32 -16.30
N GLN A 359 20.39 -16.10 -16.01
CA GLN A 359 20.44 -15.52 -14.67
C GLN A 359 19.44 -16.23 -13.74
N CYS A 360 18.19 -16.44 -14.18
CA CYS A 360 17.16 -17.12 -13.39
C CYS A 360 17.59 -18.53 -12.94
N LYS A 361 18.24 -19.30 -13.83
CA LYS A 361 18.76 -20.63 -13.50
C LYS A 361 19.83 -20.62 -12.41
N SER A 362 20.56 -19.51 -12.26
CA SER A 362 21.60 -19.34 -11.23
C SER A 362 21.07 -18.82 -9.90
N LEU A 363 19.83 -18.30 -9.85
CA LEU A 363 19.24 -17.76 -8.64
C LEU A 363 18.81 -18.88 -7.67
N PRO A 364 19.12 -18.76 -6.36
CA PRO A 364 18.58 -19.65 -5.34
C PRO A 364 17.04 -19.70 -5.34
N ARG A 365 16.40 -18.58 -5.69
CA ARG A 365 14.94 -18.43 -5.78
C ARG A 365 14.40 -18.55 -7.21
N GLY A 366 15.15 -19.18 -8.12
CA GLY A 366 14.80 -19.28 -9.54
C GLY A 366 13.45 -19.96 -9.82
N GLU A 367 12.97 -20.86 -8.95
CA GLU A 367 11.63 -21.47 -9.09
C GLU A 367 10.50 -20.44 -8.86
N PHE A 368 10.67 -19.50 -7.93
CA PHE A 368 9.70 -18.43 -7.70
C PHE A 368 9.74 -17.44 -8.87
N ALA A 369 10.93 -17.02 -9.29
CA ALA A 369 11.11 -16.14 -10.44
C ALA A 369 10.51 -16.74 -11.72
N SER A 370 10.73 -18.02 -12.00
CA SER A 370 10.13 -18.69 -13.17
C SER A 370 8.61 -18.74 -13.12
N LYS A 371 8.02 -18.93 -11.93
CA LYS A 371 6.57 -18.90 -11.78
C LYS A 371 6.01 -17.49 -12.00
N ALA A 372 6.67 -16.45 -11.48
CA ALA A 372 6.34 -15.05 -11.77
C ALA A 372 6.44 -14.75 -13.29
N LEU A 373 7.51 -15.23 -13.94
CA LEU A 373 7.70 -15.05 -15.39
C LEU A 373 6.59 -15.68 -16.23
N SER A 374 5.94 -16.76 -15.76
CA SER A 374 4.88 -17.47 -16.49
C SER A 374 3.62 -16.64 -16.77
N HIS A 375 3.41 -15.58 -16.00
CA HIS A 375 2.31 -14.61 -16.14
C HIS A 375 2.81 -13.17 -16.32
N SER A 376 4.10 -13.03 -16.59
CA SER A 376 4.78 -11.81 -17.02
C SER A 376 4.82 -11.71 -18.55
N PHE A 377 5.07 -10.52 -19.08
CA PHE A 377 5.00 -10.31 -20.52
C PHE A 377 5.85 -9.14 -21.03
N THR A 378 6.20 -9.22 -22.30
CA THR A 378 6.85 -8.17 -23.09
C THR A 378 5.82 -7.48 -23.99
N VAL A 379 5.90 -6.17 -24.09
CA VAL A 379 5.10 -5.32 -24.96
C VAL A 379 6.01 -4.53 -25.89
N PHE A 380 5.71 -4.51 -27.18
CA PHE A 380 6.39 -3.65 -28.16
C PHE A 380 5.57 -2.39 -28.40
N ALA A 381 6.17 -1.25 -28.11
CA ALA A 381 5.67 0.08 -28.38
C ALA A 381 6.48 0.73 -29.52
N ARG A 382 5.80 1.46 -30.40
CA ARG A 382 6.42 2.10 -31.57
C ARG A 382 7.37 3.24 -31.18
N ASP A 383 7.08 3.92 -30.08
CA ASP A 383 7.80 5.09 -29.59
C ASP A 383 7.62 5.24 -28.06
N MET A 384 8.38 6.15 -27.46
CA MET A 384 8.33 6.42 -26.01
C MET A 384 6.96 6.92 -25.53
N ILE A 385 6.22 7.63 -26.38
CA ILE A 385 4.89 8.14 -26.01
C ILE A 385 3.92 6.97 -25.85
N GLU A 386 3.90 6.04 -26.80
CA GLU A 386 3.09 4.82 -26.72
C GLU A 386 3.50 3.94 -25.53
N ALA A 387 4.81 3.84 -25.24
CA ALA A 387 5.32 3.10 -24.10
C ALA A 387 4.88 3.68 -22.75
N ILE A 388 4.99 5.00 -22.57
CA ILE A 388 4.56 5.70 -21.35
C ILE A 388 3.05 5.65 -21.20
N ASN A 389 2.28 5.80 -22.29
CA ASN A 389 0.83 5.66 -22.25
C ASN A 389 0.41 4.25 -21.80
N PHE A 390 1.08 3.21 -22.28
CA PHE A 390 0.84 1.85 -21.81
C PHE A 390 1.23 1.69 -20.34
N SER A 391 2.38 2.25 -19.91
CA SER A 391 2.80 2.24 -18.51
C SER A 391 1.79 2.94 -17.60
N ASN A 392 1.32 4.14 -17.97
CA ASN A 392 0.29 4.88 -17.24
C ASN A 392 -1.02 4.09 -17.15
N LEU A 393 -1.41 3.38 -18.20
CA LEU A 393 -2.56 2.49 -18.19
C LEU A 393 -2.36 1.31 -17.22
N TYR A 394 -1.19 0.68 -17.26
CA TYR A 394 -0.83 -0.43 -16.38
C TYR A 394 -0.77 0.03 -14.91
N ALA A 395 -0.24 1.22 -14.65
CA ALA A 395 0.01 1.82 -13.35
C ALA A 395 0.87 0.90 -12.46
N PRO A 396 2.17 0.73 -12.79
CA PRO A 396 3.06 -0.17 -12.05
C PRO A 396 3.37 0.34 -10.64
N GLU A 397 3.74 -0.59 -9.77
CA GLU A 397 4.36 -0.28 -8.47
C GLU A 397 5.71 0.42 -8.69
N HIS A 398 6.61 -0.23 -9.45
CA HIS A 398 7.92 0.30 -9.82
C HIS A 398 8.01 0.50 -11.34
N LEU A 399 8.50 1.67 -11.77
CA LEU A 399 8.74 2.01 -13.16
C LEU A 399 10.23 2.28 -13.40
N ILE A 400 10.90 1.44 -14.17
CA ILE A 400 12.29 1.66 -14.59
C ILE A 400 12.26 2.19 -16.03
N ILE A 401 12.87 3.35 -16.26
CA ILE A 401 13.02 3.95 -17.59
C ILE A 401 14.49 3.86 -17.98
N ASN A 402 14.87 2.74 -18.60
CA ASN A 402 16.22 2.48 -19.08
C ASN A 402 16.30 2.81 -20.58
N VAL A 403 16.24 4.10 -20.88
CA VAL A 403 16.34 4.64 -22.24
C VAL A 403 17.31 5.82 -22.25
N LYS A 404 17.76 6.23 -23.44
CA LYS A 404 18.58 7.44 -23.57
C LYS A 404 17.79 8.70 -23.16
N ASP A 405 18.45 9.57 -22.39
CA ASP A 405 17.87 10.82 -21.86
C ASP A 405 16.56 10.58 -21.07
N ALA A 406 16.53 9.55 -20.22
CA ALA A 406 15.35 9.10 -19.46
C ALA A 406 14.59 10.24 -18.75
N GLU A 407 15.32 11.19 -18.18
CA GLU A 407 14.76 12.30 -17.40
C GLU A 407 13.86 13.24 -18.22
N LYS A 408 14.04 13.30 -19.56
CA LYS A 408 13.18 14.12 -20.43
C LYS A 408 11.74 13.64 -20.46
N TRP A 409 11.50 12.39 -20.07
CA TRP A 409 10.18 11.74 -20.12
C TRP A 409 9.40 11.86 -18.81
N GLU A 410 10.01 12.38 -17.74
CA GLU A 410 9.39 12.48 -16.40
C GLU A 410 8.02 13.17 -16.43
N GLY A 411 7.91 14.28 -17.17
CA GLY A 411 6.67 15.07 -17.24
C GLY A 411 5.48 14.38 -17.91
N LEU A 412 5.65 13.18 -18.47
CA LEU A 412 4.59 12.38 -19.08
C LEU A 412 4.13 11.20 -18.19
N ILE A 413 4.80 10.96 -17.07
CA ILE A 413 4.46 9.88 -16.16
C ILE A 413 3.29 10.34 -15.30
N GLU A 414 2.17 9.64 -15.40
CA GLU A 414 0.95 9.94 -14.64
C GLU A 414 0.76 8.94 -13.49
N ASN A 415 1.04 7.65 -13.72
CA ASN A 415 0.76 6.58 -12.75
C ASN A 415 1.96 5.65 -12.59
N ALA A 416 2.71 5.81 -11.49
CA ALA A 416 3.72 4.87 -11.03
C ALA A 416 3.91 5.06 -9.52
N GLY A 417 4.20 4.00 -8.76
CA GLY A 417 4.48 4.12 -7.32
C GLY A 417 5.82 4.79 -7.05
N SER A 418 6.89 4.30 -7.68
CA SER A 418 8.23 4.88 -7.67
C SER A 418 8.88 4.73 -9.05
N VAL A 419 9.75 5.68 -9.42
CA VAL A 419 10.35 5.76 -10.75
C VAL A 419 11.87 5.78 -10.67
N PHE A 420 12.51 4.99 -11.53
CA PHE A 420 13.95 4.83 -11.63
C PHE A 420 14.41 5.23 -13.02
N MET A 421 15.31 6.22 -13.10
CA MET A 421 15.68 6.88 -14.35
C MET A 421 17.11 6.51 -14.78
N GLY A 422 17.24 5.90 -15.94
CA GLY A 422 18.53 5.60 -16.57
C GLY A 422 19.19 4.29 -16.14
N PRO A 423 20.37 3.97 -16.70
CA PRO A 423 20.96 2.63 -16.64
C PRO A 423 21.63 2.28 -15.30
N TRP A 424 21.82 3.26 -14.40
CA TRP A 424 22.56 3.09 -13.14
C TRP A 424 21.63 3.08 -11.91
N THR A 425 20.33 2.97 -12.14
CA THR A 425 19.31 3.11 -11.10
C THR A 425 18.44 1.86 -11.06
N PRO A 426 19.00 0.69 -10.70
CA PRO A 426 18.19 -0.52 -10.55
C PRO A 426 17.18 -0.36 -9.41
N GLU A 427 16.06 -1.07 -9.45
CA GLU A 427 15.03 -1.01 -8.40
C GLU A 427 15.61 -1.25 -7.00
N SER A 428 16.61 -2.14 -6.93
CA SER A 428 17.30 -2.50 -5.68
C SER A 428 17.84 -1.28 -4.92
N VAL A 429 18.32 -0.22 -5.57
CA VAL A 429 18.78 0.95 -4.78
C VAL A 429 17.61 1.62 -4.06
N GLY A 430 16.42 1.64 -4.64
CA GLY A 430 15.19 2.15 -4.00
C GLY A 430 14.65 1.23 -2.92
N ASP A 431 14.73 -0.07 -3.12
CA ASP A 431 14.30 -1.07 -2.12
C ASP A 431 15.09 -1.00 -0.81
N TYR A 432 16.35 -0.56 -0.88
CA TYR A 432 17.25 -0.62 0.25
C TYR A 432 17.69 0.75 0.78
N ALA A 433 18.21 1.66 -0.06
CA ALA A 433 19.08 2.72 0.47
C ALA A 433 19.11 4.06 -0.27
N SER A 434 18.40 4.26 -1.38
CA SER A 434 18.39 5.57 -2.08
C SER A 434 17.77 6.68 -1.24
N GLY A 435 16.84 6.30 -0.36
CA GLY A 435 16.05 7.17 0.51
C GLY A 435 14.55 7.17 0.20
N THR A 436 14.15 6.76 -1.01
CA THR A 436 12.74 6.59 -1.39
C THR A 436 12.09 5.46 -0.59
N ASN A 437 10.76 5.46 -0.49
CA ASN A 437 10.02 4.44 0.24
C ASN A 437 9.58 3.30 -0.68
N HIS A 438 9.90 2.04 -0.33
CA HIS A 438 9.50 0.87 -1.13
C HIS A 438 8.10 0.34 -0.79
N VAL A 439 7.39 0.92 0.19
CA VAL A 439 6.04 0.48 0.52
C VAL A 439 5.08 1.22 -0.41
N LEU A 440 4.83 0.59 -1.55
CA LEU A 440 4.18 1.19 -2.70
C LEU A 440 2.85 0.49 -3.04
N PRO A 441 1.94 1.18 -3.78
CA PRO A 441 0.67 0.60 -4.18
C PRO A 441 0.84 -0.33 -5.39
N THR A 442 0.34 -1.57 -5.27
CA THR A 442 0.37 -2.57 -6.36
C THR A 442 -1.00 -2.70 -7.03
N TYR A 443 -1.19 -3.65 -7.95
CA TYR A 443 -2.47 -3.96 -8.61
C TYR A 443 -3.09 -2.81 -9.42
N GLY A 444 -2.29 -1.80 -9.76
CA GLY A 444 -2.77 -0.57 -10.38
C GLY A 444 -3.41 0.43 -9.42
N TYR A 445 -3.23 0.26 -8.10
CA TYR A 445 -3.60 1.28 -7.11
C TYR A 445 -2.72 2.54 -7.19
N ALA A 446 -1.57 2.48 -7.87
CA ALA A 446 -0.76 3.65 -8.20
C ALA A 446 -1.53 4.75 -8.97
N ARG A 447 -2.73 4.45 -9.51
CA ARG A 447 -3.63 5.47 -10.10
C ARG A 447 -4.22 6.45 -9.10
N MET A 448 -4.29 6.09 -7.81
CA MET A 448 -4.94 6.94 -6.79
C MET A 448 -4.26 6.91 -5.42
N TYR A 449 -3.34 5.99 -5.18
CA TYR A 449 -2.52 5.94 -3.97
C TYR A 449 -1.10 6.39 -4.29
N SER A 450 -0.49 7.07 -3.33
CA SER A 450 0.96 7.28 -3.30
C SER A 450 1.64 6.21 -2.46
N GLY A 451 2.95 6.06 -2.62
CA GLY A 451 3.80 5.34 -1.67
C GLY A 451 3.72 5.89 -0.25
N VAL A 452 4.19 5.11 0.73
CA VAL A 452 4.31 5.59 2.12
C VAL A 452 5.26 6.78 2.15
N SER A 453 4.86 7.81 2.89
CA SER A 453 5.59 9.07 3.05
C SER A 453 5.43 9.61 4.47
N LEU A 454 6.05 10.74 4.78
CA LEU A 454 5.84 11.42 6.07
C LEU A 454 4.36 11.74 6.31
N ASP A 455 3.65 12.20 5.26
CA ASP A 455 2.24 12.58 5.34
C ASP A 455 1.33 11.37 5.67
N SER A 456 1.77 10.15 5.35
CA SER A 456 1.03 8.94 5.68
C SER A 456 0.84 8.75 7.19
N PHE A 457 1.72 9.33 8.02
CA PHE A 457 1.72 9.28 9.49
C PHE A 457 1.14 10.54 10.16
N LEU A 458 0.64 11.48 9.36
CA LEU A 458 0.12 12.77 9.82
C LEU A 458 -1.38 12.90 9.56
N LYS A 459 -2.01 13.75 10.36
CA LYS A 459 -3.31 14.36 10.08
C LYS A 459 -3.09 15.84 9.91
N PHE A 460 -3.90 16.45 9.05
CA PHE A 460 -3.85 17.88 8.81
C PHE A 460 -5.12 18.54 9.31
N MET A 461 -5.02 19.23 10.44
CA MET A 461 -6.14 19.93 11.06
C MET A 461 -6.20 21.37 10.55
N THR A 462 -7.37 21.80 10.11
CA THR A 462 -7.62 23.20 9.78
C THR A 462 -7.92 24.00 11.06
N VAL A 463 -7.38 25.21 11.13
CA VAL A 463 -7.61 26.14 12.24
C VAL A 463 -7.99 27.48 11.66
N GLN A 464 -9.15 27.98 12.07
CA GLN A 464 -9.65 29.29 11.69
C GLN A 464 -9.82 30.18 12.92
N SER A 465 -9.46 31.45 12.77
CA SER A 465 -9.63 32.47 13.79
C SER A 465 -10.07 33.77 13.12
N LEU A 466 -11.20 34.30 13.59
CA LEU A 466 -11.77 35.54 13.11
C LEU A 466 -11.65 36.61 14.17
N THR A 467 -11.30 37.82 13.74
CA THR A 467 -11.49 39.05 14.52
C THR A 467 -12.93 39.54 14.40
N GLU A 468 -13.32 40.54 15.20
CA GLU A 468 -14.63 41.19 15.04
C GLU A 468 -14.79 41.80 13.63
N GLU A 469 -13.75 42.45 13.10
CA GLU A 469 -13.73 42.98 11.73
C GLU A 469 -13.95 41.86 10.70
N GLY A 470 -13.24 40.74 10.87
CA GLY A 470 -13.40 39.57 10.00
C GLY A 470 -14.82 39.00 10.03
N LEU A 471 -15.44 38.92 11.22
CA LEU A 471 -16.82 38.45 11.34
C LEU A 471 -17.84 39.43 10.77
N ARG A 472 -17.64 40.75 10.91
CA ARG A 472 -18.49 41.75 10.24
C ARG A 472 -18.41 41.62 8.72
N ASN A 473 -17.21 41.38 8.19
CA ASN A 473 -16.99 41.25 6.75
C ASN A 473 -17.56 39.93 6.19
N LEU A 474 -17.35 38.79 6.86
CA LEU A 474 -17.74 37.48 6.36
C LEU A 474 -19.16 37.05 6.79
N GLY A 475 -19.60 37.47 7.97
CA GLY A 475 -20.81 37.00 8.63
C GLY A 475 -22.09 37.15 7.82
N PRO A 476 -22.35 38.30 7.17
CA PRO A 476 -23.55 38.47 6.33
C PRO A 476 -23.66 37.42 5.22
N TYR A 477 -22.55 37.10 4.55
CA TYR A 477 -22.52 36.06 3.50
C TYR A 477 -22.85 34.67 4.06
N VAL A 478 -22.28 34.32 5.22
CA VAL A 478 -22.57 33.04 5.89
C VAL A 478 -24.04 32.95 6.31
N ALA A 479 -24.63 34.03 6.81
CA ALA A 479 -26.04 34.08 7.18
C ALA A 479 -26.97 33.90 5.97
N THR A 480 -26.66 34.53 4.84
CA THR A 480 -27.41 34.36 3.59
C THR A 480 -27.31 32.93 3.05
N MET A 481 -26.11 32.33 3.03
CA MET A 481 -25.97 30.94 2.59
C MET A 481 -26.74 29.98 3.51
N ALA A 482 -26.64 30.15 4.83
CA ALA A 482 -27.37 29.33 5.80
C ALA A 482 -28.90 29.47 5.67
N GLU A 483 -29.40 30.64 5.27
CA GLU A 483 -30.82 30.86 4.99
C GLU A 483 -31.28 30.10 3.74
N ILE A 484 -30.50 30.16 2.65
CA ILE A 484 -30.78 29.40 1.43
C ILE A 484 -30.76 27.88 1.68
N GLU A 485 -29.87 27.42 2.56
CA GLU A 485 -29.79 26.01 2.97
C GLU A 485 -30.85 25.60 4.01
N GLY A 486 -31.66 26.53 4.53
CA GLY A 486 -32.66 26.24 5.56
C GLY A 486 -32.07 25.90 6.94
N LEU A 487 -30.84 26.34 7.23
CA LEU A 487 -30.08 26.02 8.44
C LEU A 487 -30.09 27.19 9.45
N ASP A 488 -31.26 27.47 10.03
CA ASP A 488 -31.48 28.62 10.92
C ASP A 488 -30.52 28.68 12.12
N ALA A 489 -30.15 27.53 12.70
CA ALA A 489 -29.21 27.49 13.82
C ALA A 489 -27.82 28.01 13.42
N HIS A 490 -27.34 27.68 12.22
CA HIS A 490 -26.08 28.17 11.68
C HIS A 490 -26.13 29.70 11.46
N LYS A 491 -27.23 30.20 10.87
CA LYS A 491 -27.48 31.64 10.73
C LYS A 491 -27.49 32.36 12.08
N ARG A 492 -28.16 31.80 13.09
CA ARG A 492 -28.23 32.36 14.46
C ARG A 492 -26.86 32.43 15.13
N ALA A 493 -26.00 31.42 14.93
CA ALA A 493 -24.65 31.42 15.48
C ALA A 493 -23.81 32.63 15.02
N VAL A 494 -24.03 33.11 13.80
CA VAL A 494 -23.37 34.32 13.26
C VAL A 494 -24.09 35.59 13.72
N THR A 495 -25.41 35.68 13.46
CA THR A 495 -26.18 36.91 13.67
C THR A 495 -26.22 37.37 15.13
N LEU A 496 -26.22 36.45 16.10
CA LEU A 496 -26.16 36.83 17.52
C LEU A 496 -24.83 37.46 17.92
N ARG A 497 -23.71 37.02 17.33
CA ARG A 497 -22.39 37.64 17.56
C ARG A 497 -22.31 39.02 16.91
N LEU A 498 -22.85 39.18 15.71
CA LEU A 498 -22.94 40.48 15.05
C LEU A 498 -23.77 41.48 15.87
N LYS A 499 -24.91 41.04 16.43
CA LYS A 499 -25.73 41.87 17.33
C LYS A 499 -24.99 42.30 18.60
N ASP A 500 -24.22 41.42 19.23
CA ASP A 500 -23.39 41.76 20.40
C ASP A 500 -22.31 42.81 20.04
N ILE A 501 -21.68 42.61 18.89
CA ILE A 501 -20.68 43.50 18.30
C ILE A 501 -21.28 44.90 17.98
N GLU A 502 -22.52 44.96 17.50
CA GLU A 502 -23.27 46.21 17.28
C GLU A 502 -23.65 46.91 18.60
N ALA A 503 -24.16 46.15 19.57
CA ALA A 503 -24.55 46.69 20.88
C ALA A 503 -23.38 47.33 21.64
N LYS A 504 -22.20 46.71 21.60
CA LYS A 504 -20.98 47.25 22.23
C LYS A 504 -20.53 48.58 21.63
N GLN A 505 -20.65 48.74 20.30
CA GLN A 505 -20.33 50.03 19.67
C GLN A 505 -21.27 51.14 20.13
N LEU A 506 -22.57 50.87 20.19
CA LEU A 506 -23.58 51.84 20.63
C LEU A 506 -23.34 52.29 22.08
N SER A 507 -22.85 51.40 22.95
CA SER A 507 -22.49 51.73 24.34
C SER A 507 -21.20 52.53 24.52
N GLN A 508 -20.32 52.57 23.50
CA GLN A 508 -19.05 53.33 23.55
C GLN A 508 -19.16 54.72 22.90
N THR A 509 -20.19 54.93 22.09
CA THR A 509 -20.47 56.22 21.42
C THR A 509 -21.44 57.12 22.19
N ASN A 510 -22.06 56.61 23.25
CA ASN A 510 -22.84 57.36 24.25
C ASN A 510 -22.00 57.56 25.50
#